data_AF-A0A3S1D5G8-F1
#
_entry.id   AF-A0A3S1D5G8-F1
#
_cell.length_a   1.000
_cell.length_b   1.000
_cell.length_c   1.000
_cell.angle_alpha   90.00
_cell.angle_beta   90.00
_cell.angle_gamma   90.00
#
_symmetry.space_group_name_H-M   'P 1'
#
loop_
_entity.id
_entity.type
_entity.pdbx_description
1 polymer ?
#
loop_
_entity_poly.entity_id
_entity_poly.type
_entity_poly.pdbx_seq_one_letter_code
_entity_poly.pdbx_strand_id
1 'polypeptide(L)' 'MIALVQGPLDVSGLITHRIGIDDFQAGFDAMRSGSSGKVVMDW' A
#
# COMPACT_ATOMS: atom_id res chain seq x y z
N MET A 1 -1.64 16.09 11.85
CA MET A 1 -0.29 16.59 11.53
C MET A 1 0.54 15.43 11.02
N ILE A 2 1.03 15.46 9.78
CA ILE A 2 1.85 14.39 9.16
C ILE A 2 3.26 14.90 8.80
N ALA A 3 3.80 15.78 9.64
CA ALA A 3 4.96 16.63 9.34
C ALA A 3 6.21 15.87 8.85
N LEU A 4 6.42 14.63 9.31
CA LEU A 4 7.54 13.80 8.85
C LEU A 4 7.38 13.37 7.39
N VAL A 5 6.18 12.94 6.99
CA VAL A 5 5.85 12.49 5.62
C VAL A 5 5.81 13.68 4.64
N GLN A 6 5.45 14.87 5.10
CA GLN A 6 5.53 16.11 4.31
C GLN A 6 6.95 16.69 4.25
N GLY A 7 7.84 16.22 5.12
CA GLY A 7 9.25 16.58 5.16
C GLY A 7 10.11 15.61 4.32
N PRO A 8 11.37 15.36 4.70
CA PRO A 8 12.30 14.57 3.88
C PRO A 8 12.10 13.04 3.97
N LEU A 9 11.15 12.56 4.78
CA LEU A 9 10.93 11.13 4.94
C LEU A 9 10.13 10.58 3.76
N ASP A 10 10.82 9.99 2.78
CA ASP A 10 10.18 9.25 1.71
C ASP A 10 9.71 7.88 2.19
N VAL A 11 8.39 7.67 2.20
CA VAL A 11 7.72 6.42 2.56
C VAL A 11 7.13 5.69 1.34
N SER A 12 7.38 6.20 0.12
CA SER A 12 6.81 5.64 -1.11
C SER A 12 7.17 4.16 -1.30
N GLY A 13 8.39 3.76 -0.92
CA GLY A 13 8.88 2.38 -1.00
C GLY A 13 8.19 1.38 -0.07
N LEU A 14 7.35 1.82 0.87
CA LEU A 14 6.55 0.92 1.71
C LEU A 14 5.34 0.33 0.96
N ILE A 15 4.87 1.03 -0.08
CA ILE A 15 3.71 0.61 -0.87
C ILE A 15 4.19 -0.36 -1.94
N THR A 16 3.89 -1.64 -1.73
CA THR A 16 4.28 -2.72 -2.64
C THR A 16 3.25 -2.99 -3.73
N HIS A 17 1.98 -2.69 -3.46
CA HIS A 17 0.88 -2.95 -4.39
C HIS A 17 -0.07 -1.76 -4.41
N ARG A 18 -0.47 -1.35 -5.62
CA ARG A 18 -1.55 -0.40 -5.90
C ARG A 18 -2.52 -1.08 -6.85
N ILE A 19 -3.77 -1.19 -6.45
CA ILE A 19 -4.81 -1.91 -7.19
C ILE A 19 -6.10 -1.10 -7.20
N GLY A 20 -6.97 -1.33 -8.18
CA GLY A 20 -8.33 -0.79 -8.15
C GLY A 20 -9.19 -1.48 -7.10
N ILE A 21 -10.25 -0.82 -6.64
CA ILE A 21 -11.19 -1.39 -5.67
C ILE A 21 -11.85 -2.68 -6.16
N ASP A 22 -12.06 -2.83 -7.47
CA ASP A 22 -12.62 -4.04 -8.07
C ASP A 22 -11.71 -5.28 -7.88
N ASP A 23 -10.41 -5.07 -7.66
CA ASP A 23 -9.40 -6.11 -7.45
C ASP A 23 -9.15 -6.40 -5.95
N PHE A 24 -10.04 -5.96 -5.05
CA PHE A 24 -9.83 -6.05 -3.60
C PHE A 24 -9.40 -7.45 -3.15
N GLN A 25 -9.95 -8.51 -3.75
CA GLN A 25 -9.65 -9.89 -3.42
C GLN A 25 -8.16 -10.23 -3.64
N ALA A 26 -7.60 -9.83 -4.78
CA ALA A 26 -6.17 -10.03 -5.06
C ALA A 26 -5.28 -9.28 -4.07
N GLY A 27 -5.72 -8.09 -3.63
CA GLY A 27 -5.04 -7.34 -2.56
C GLY A 27 -4.99 -8.08 -1.23
N PHE A 28 -6.11 -8.70 -0.82
CA PHE A 28 -6.15 -9.51 0.40
C PHE A 28 -5.34 -10.80 0.31
N ASP A 29 -5.34 -11.45 -0.86
CA ASP A 29 -4.55 -12.66 -1.08
C ASP A 29 -3.03 -12.35 -1.01
N ALA A 30 -2.60 -11.21 -1.58
CA ALA A 30 -1.22 -10.74 -1.46
C ALA A 30 -0.83 -10.50 0.01
N MET A 31 -1.71 -9.90 0.81
CA MET A 31 -1.48 -9.73 2.26
C MET A 31 -1.35 -11.06 2.99
N ARG A 32 -2.21 -12.04 2.68
CA ARG A 32 -2.18 -13.37 3.30
C ARG A 32 -0.94 -14.19 2.93
N SER A 33 -0.39 -13.97 1.74
CA SER A 33 0.83 -14.67 1.28
C SER A 33 2.09 -14.30 2.07
N GLY A 34 2.05 -13.21 2.84
CA GLY A 34 3.24 -12.64 3.50
C GLY A 34 4.21 -11.93 2.54
N SER A 35 3.92 -11.90 1.24
CA SER A 35 4.74 -11.26 0.20
C SER A 35 4.23 -9.87 -0.16
N SER A 36 3.79 -9.10 0.83
CA SER A 36 3.36 -7.71 0.65
C SER A 36 3.83 -6.85 1.83
N GLY A 37 4.20 -5.61 1.55
CA GLY A 37 4.52 -4.62 2.59
C GLY A 37 3.28 -3.83 2.96
N LYS A 38 2.81 -3.00 2.03
CA LYS A 38 1.54 -2.28 2.11
C LYS A 38 0.80 -2.37 0.78
N VAL A 39 -0.50 -2.63 0.84
CA VAL A 39 -1.43 -2.61 -0.29
C VAL A 39 -2.31 -1.37 -0.17
N VAL A 40 -2.44 -0.60 -1.25
CA VAL A 40 -3.32 0.57 -1.34
C VAL A 40 -4.35 0.29 -2.44
N MET A 41 -5.62 0.53 -2.13
CA MET A 41 -6.73 0.39 -3.07
C MET A 41 -7.21 1.78 -3.49
N ASP A 42 -7.27 2.01 -4.79
CA ASP A 42 -7.85 3.21 -5.39
C ASP A 42 -9.33 2.93 -5.69
N TRP A 43 -10.21 3.83 -5.22
CA TRP A 43 -11.66 3.73 -5.33
C TRP A 43 -12.20 4.29 -6.65
#